data_AF-A0A453SG40-F1
#
_entry.id   AF-A0A453SG40-F1
#
_cell.length_a   1.000
_cell.length_b   1.000
_cell.length_c   1.000
_cell.angle_alpha   90.00
_cell.angle_beta   90.00
_cell.angle_gamma   90.00
#
_symmetry.space_group_name_H-M   'P 1'
#
loop_
_entity.id
_entity.type
_entity.pdbx_description
1 polymer ?
#
loop_
_entity_poly.entity_id
_entity_poly.type
_entity_poly.pdbx_seq_one_letter_code
_entity_poly.pdbx_strand_id
1 'polypeptide(L)'
;MADGILRRQIQLAAANLSEAIDGADGFQNTHQSQHCESAKFSIEQVVFILEKIHIMWESVLPRSIYRRSMFHVLGPVFSRITKDMLLIDDMAAEETLQLQGLIHLALENLSSLFLSLVENDDDEKFLDHHTWVQLDESIPSLKKFRKLAELLDMSLKSITAAWESGELANCGFTSSEMRNFIKAIFADSPLRKECLGWIVATPA
;
A
#
# COMPACT_ATOMS: atom_id res chain seq x y z
N MET A 1 -28.33 -10.89 -13.94
CA MET A 1 -28.42 -11.66 -12.67
C MET A 1 -27.02 -11.97 -12.13
N ALA A 2 -26.11 -12.54 -12.92
CA ALA A 2 -24.72 -12.81 -12.54
C ALA A 2 -23.92 -11.56 -12.10
N ASP A 3 -24.02 -10.43 -12.83
CA ASP A 3 -23.33 -9.19 -12.46
C ASP A 3 -23.75 -8.62 -11.09
N GLY A 4 -25.02 -8.81 -10.71
CA GLY A 4 -25.52 -8.39 -9.40
C GLY A 4 -24.95 -9.22 -8.26
N ILE A 5 -24.76 -10.52 -8.49
CA ILE A 5 -24.13 -11.44 -7.52
C ILE A 5 -22.66 -11.08 -7.36
N LEU A 6 -21.92 -10.90 -8.46
CA LEU A 6 -20.50 -10.53 -8.40
C LEU A 6 -20.28 -9.20 -7.68
N ARG A 7 -21.08 -8.17 -7.98
CA ARG A 7 -21.02 -6.88 -7.25
C ARG A 7 -21.25 -7.05 -5.75
N ARG A 8 -22.21 -7.89 -5.36
CA ARG A 8 -22.46 -8.19 -3.94
C ARG A 8 -21.28 -8.91 -3.30
N GLN A 9 -20.63 -9.84 -4.02
CA GLN A 9 -19.44 -10.53 -3.53
C GLN A 9 -18.26 -9.56 -3.36
N ILE A 10 -18.06 -8.61 -4.29
CA ILE A 10 -17.05 -7.55 -4.16
C ILE A 10 -17.33 -6.68 -2.92
N GLN A 11 -18.59 -6.33 -2.66
CA GLN A 11 -18.96 -5.55 -1.47
C GLN A 11 -18.70 -6.31 -0.17
N LEU A 12 -19.04 -7.61 -0.12
CA LEU A 12 -18.76 -8.45 1.05
C LEU A 12 -17.26 -8.62 1.29
N ALA A 13 -16.49 -8.84 0.22
CA ALA A 13 -15.02 -8.87 0.30
C ALA A 13 -14.47 -7.56 0.87
N ALA A 14 -14.91 -6.42 0.34
CA ALA A 14 -14.48 -5.11 0.80
C ALA A 14 -14.82 -4.86 2.28
N ALA A 15 -16.00 -5.29 2.75
CA ALA A 15 -16.38 -5.18 4.16
C ALA A 15 -15.46 -6.02 5.07
N ASN A 16 -15.22 -7.28 4.72
CA ASN A 16 -14.35 -8.17 5.50
C ASN A 16 -12.90 -7.66 5.52
N LEU A 17 -12.42 -7.12 4.39
CA LEU A 17 -11.09 -6.54 4.29
C LEU A 17 -10.97 -5.27 5.14
N SER A 18 -12.01 -4.42 5.18
CA SER A 18 -12.03 -3.27 6.08
C SER A 18 -11.95 -3.70 7.54
N GLU A 19 -12.76 -4.68 7.95
CA GLU A 19 -12.74 -5.22 9.32
C GLU A 19 -11.37 -5.81 9.69
N ALA A 20 -10.73 -6.52 8.76
CA ALA A 20 -9.39 -7.02 8.95
C ALA A 20 -8.35 -5.89 9.12
N ILE A 21 -8.46 -4.81 8.35
CA ILE A 21 -7.57 -3.64 8.47
C ILE A 21 -7.83 -2.89 9.79
N ASP A 22 -9.09 -2.76 10.23
CA ASP A 22 -9.45 -2.08 11.48
C ASP A 22 -8.82 -2.76 12.70
N GLY A 23 -8.49 -4.06 12.62
CA GLY A 23 -7.73 -4.79 13.65
C GLY A 23 -6.31 -4.24 13.92
N ALA A 24 -5.74 -3.48 12.98
CA ALA A 24 -4.43 -2.86 13.12
C ALA A 24 -4.46 -1.55 13.93
N ASP A 25 -5.66 -1.06 14.28
CA ASP A 25 -5.88 0.19 15.01
C ASP A 25 -5.10 1.38 14.41
N GLY A 26 -5.09 1.47 13.07
CA GLY A 26 -4.38 2.53 12.34
C GLY A 26 -2.87 2.33 12.19
N PHE A 27 -2.34 1.14 12.50
CA PHE A 27 -0.91 0.81 12.42
C PHE A 27 0.00 1.65 13.32
N GLN A 28 -0.56 2.31 14.34
CA GLN A 28 0.16 3.16 15.27
C GLN A 28 0.79 2.36 16.43
N ASN A 29 1.79 2.95 17.06
CA ASN A 29 2.50 2.41 18.23
C ASN A 29 3.12 1.02 18.00
N THR A 30 3.49 0.66 16.77
CA THR A 30 4.05 -0.65 16.41
C THR A 30 5.45 -0.91 16.99
N HIS A 31 6.09 0.10 17.58
CA HIS A 31 7.25 -0.09 18.44
C HIS A 31 6.92 -0.86 19.75
N GLN A 32 5.63 -1.01 20.08
CA GLN A 32 5.14 -1.81 21.20
C GLN A 32 4.71 -3.20 20.72
N SER A 33 5.16 -4.25 21.41
CA SER A 33 4.95 -5.66 21.00
C SER A 33 3.49 -5.99 20.67
N GLN A 34 2.55 -5.56 21.51
CA GLN A 34 1.12 -5.87 21.32
C GLN A 34 0.54 -5.21 20.06
N HIS A 35 0.91 -3.96 19.79
CA HIS A 35 0.47 -3.23 18.59
C HIS A 35 1.15 -3.78 17.33
N CYS A 36 2.44 -4.14 17.41
CA CYS A 36 3.15 -4.84 16.34
C CYS A 36 2.44 -6.16 15.97
N GLU A 37 2.14 -6.99 16.96
CA GLU A 37 1.45 -8.27 16.76
C GLU A 37 0.06 -8.07 16.15
N SER A 38 -0.70 -7.07 16.63
CA SER A 38 -2.04 -6.75 16.10
C SER A 38 -1.98 -6.26 14.65
N ALA A 39 -1.02 -5.39 14.32
CA ALA A 39 -0.81 -4.90 12.97
C ALA A 39 -0.37 -6.03 12.02
N LYS A 40 0.54 -6.89 12.46
CA LYS A 40 0.96 -8.08 11.71
C LYS A 40 -0.19 -9.03 11.45
N PHE A 41 -0.93 -9.40 12.49
CA PHE A 41 -2.10 -10.27 12.37
C PHE A 41 -3.12 -9.70 11.39
N SER A 42 -3.35 -8.38 11.42
CA SER A 42 -4.27 -7.69 10.51
C SER A 42 -3.84 -7.79 9.05
N ILE A 43 -2.54 -7.61 8.76
CA ILE A 43 -1.98 -7.84 7.42
C ILE A 43 -2.14 -9.31 7.00
N GLU A 44 -1.85 -10.26 7.88
CA GLU A 44 -2.03 -11.69 7.60
C GLU A 44 -3.50 -12.04 7.29
N GLN A 45 -4.46 -11.43 8.00
CA GLN A 45 -5.89 -11.59 7.71
C GLN A 45 -6.27 -10.99 6.36
N VAL A 46 -5.76 -9.80 6.01
CA VAL A 46 -5.97 -9.18 4.70
C VAL A 46 -5.45 -10.08 3.58
N VAL A 47 -4.21 -10.58 3.73
CA VAL A 47 -3.59 -11.53 2.78
C VAL A 47 -4.45 -12.77 2.64
N PHE A 48 -4.84 -13.41 3.74
CA PHE A 48 -5.65 -14.62 3.73
C PHE A 48 -6.99 -14.43 3.02
N ILE A 49 -7.68 -13.30 3.26
CA ILE A 49 -8.96 -12.98 2.61
C ILE A 49 -8.74 -12.79 1.10
N LEU A 50 -7.70 -12.05 0.70
CA LEU A 50 -7.37 -11.81 -0.71
C LEU A 50 -7.02 -13.10 -1.45
N GLU A 51 -6.21 -13.98 -0.86
CA GLU A 51 -5.87 -15.28 -1.42
C GLU A 51 -7.10 -16.17 -1.61
N LYS A 52 -7.98 -16.21 -0.60
CA LYS A 52 -9.24 -16.97 -0.70
C LYS A 52 -10.12 -16.47 -1.83
N ILE A 53 -10.24 -15.16 -1.99
CA ILE A 53 -11.01 -14.55 -3.09
C ILE A 53 -10.35 -14.87 -4.43
N HIS A 54 -9.02 -14.73 -4.53
CA HIS A 54 -8.25 -15.03 -5.72
C HIS A 54 -8.50 -16.47 -6.19
N ILE A 55 -8.30 -17.47 -5.34
CA ILE A 55 -8.50 -18.90 -5.67
C ILE A 55 -9.94 -19.16 -6.12
N MET A 56 -10.91 -18.60 -5.40
CA MET A 56 -12.33 -18.83 -5.69
C MET A 56 -12.76 -18.15 -6.99
N TRP A 57 -12.28 -16.95 -7.27
CA TRP A 57 -12.73 -16.16 -8.42
C TRP A 57 -11.97 -16.50 -9.69
N GLU A 58 -10.67 -16.81 -9.61
CA GLU A 58 -9.88 -17.22 -10.77
C GLU A 58 -10.42 -18.51 -11.40
N SER A 59 -10.93 -19.43 -10.59
CA SER A 59 -11.48 -20.71 -11.06
C SER A 59 -12.87 -20.62 -11.72
N VAL A 60 -13.60 -19.51 -11.52
CA VAL A 60 -15.01 -19.40 -11.98
C VAL A 60 -15.27 -18.20 -12.89
N LEU A 61 -14.47 -17.13 -12.81
CA LEU A 61 -14.66 -15.93 -13.61
C LEU A 61 -13.81 -15.97 -14.88
N PRO A 62 -14.33 -15.49 -16.02
CA PRO A 62 -13.50 -15.21 -17.19
C PRO A 62 -12.35 -14.26 -16.83
N ARG A 63 -11.16 -14.47 -17.39
CA ARG A 63 -9.91 -13.74 -17.05
C ARG A 63 -10.08 -12.21 -16.98
N SER A 64 -10.77 -11.61 -17.96
CA SER A 64 -11.00 -10.16 -17.99
C SER A 64 -11.90 -9.66 -16.85
N ILE A 65 -12.91 -10.45 -16.47
CA ILE A 65 -13.83 -10.14 -15.37
C ILE A 65 -13.13 -10.35 -14.03
N TYR A 66 -12.37 -11.44 -13.90
CA TYR A 66 -11.52 -11.72 -12.74
C TYR A 66 -10.57 -10.56 -12.44
N ARG A 67 -9.73 -10.17 -13.41
CA ARG A 67 -8.76 -9.08 -13.24
C ARG A 67 -9.42 -7.77 -12.82
N ARG A 68 -10.46 -7.35 -13.52
CA ARG A 68 -11.21 -6.13 -13.19
C ARG A 68 -11.81 -6.19 -11.79
N SER A 69 -12.37 -7.34 -11.40
CA SER A 69 -12.95 -7.52 -10.06
C SER A 69 -11.88 -7.45 -8.98
N MET A 70 -10.72 -8.07 -9.20
CA MET A 70 -9.60 -8.01 -8.27
C MET A 70 -9.03 -6.59 -8.14
N PHE A 71 -8.93 -5.82 -9.23
CA PHE A 71 -8.52 -4.41 -9.15
C PHE A 71 -9.48 -3.58 -8.29
N HIS A 72 -10.79 -3.83 -8.40
CA HIS A 72 -11.80 -3.18 -7.54
C HIS A 72 -11.70 -3.55 -6.06
N VAL A 73 -11.13 -4.72 -5.74
CA VAL A 73 -10.90 -5.18 -4.36
C VAL A 73 -9.57 -4.64 -3.82
N LEU A 74 -8.48 -4.80 -4.57
CA LEU A 74 -7.12 -4.46 -4.15
C LEU A 74 -6.90 -2.95 -4.02
N GLY A 75 -7.45 -2.17 -4.97
CA GLY A 75 -7.25 -0.72 -5.00
C GLY A 75 -7.60 -0.05 -3.67
N PRO A 76 -8.83 -0.22 -3.16
CA PRO A 76 -9.24 0.30 -1.86
C PRO A 76 -8.43 -0.24 -0.67
N VAL A 77 -8.02 -1.51 -0.68
CA VAL A 77 -7.21 -2.12 0.40
C VAL A 77 -5.87 -1.40 0.55
N PHE A 78 -5.08 -1.34 -0.53
CA PHE A 78 -3.79 -0.66 -0.48
C PHE A 78 -3.95 0.83 -0.19
N SER A 79 -4.98 1.47 -0.76
CA SER A 79 -5.27 2.87 -0.46
C SER A 79 -5.57 3.10 1.01
N ARG A 80 -6.28 2.18 1.67
CA ARG A 80 -6.64 2.32 3.08
C ARG A 80 -5.43 2.09 3.98
N ILE A 81 -4.67 1.02 3.77
CA ILE A 81 -3.47 0.73 4.57
C ILE A 81 -2.45 1.86 4.46
N THR A 82 -2.15 2.32 3.24
CA THR A 82 -1.25 3.47 3.02
C THR A 82 -1.74 4.72 3.73
N LYS A 83 -3.04 5.00 3.67
CA LYS A 83 -3.62 6.18 4.31
C LYS A 83 -3.48 6.11 5.83
N ASP A 84 -3.79 4.97 6.43
CA ASP A 84 -3.72 4.80 7.89
C ASP A 84 -2.28 4.96 8.39
N MET A 85 -1.30 4.37 7.70
CA MET A 85 0.13 4.55 8.01
C MET A 85 0.60 6.00 7.85
N LEU A 86 0.12 6.73 6.83
CA LEU A 86 0.47 8.14 6.61
C LEU A 86 -0.21 9.11 7.60
N LEU A 87 -1.22 8.66 8.36
CA LEU A 87 -1.93 9.43 9.36
C LEU A 87 -1.31 9.33 10.77
N ILE A 88 -0.25 8.54 10.95
CA ILE A 88 0.47 8.46 12.22
C ILE A 88 1.19 9.79 12.46
N ASP A 89 0.87 10.47 13.57
CA ASP A 89 1.35 11.83 13.86
C ASP A 89 2.77 11.89 14.44
N ASP A 90 3.19 10.87 15.20
CA ASP A 90 4.49 10.79 15.85
C ASP A 90 5.00 9.34 15.77
N MET A 91 6.00 9.12 14.92
CA MET A 91 6.54 7.79 14.65
C MET A 91 7.90 7.62 15.33
N ALA A 92 8.01 6.55 16.11
CA ALA A 92 9.32 6.11 16.59
C ALA A 92 10.19 5.59 15.43
N ALA A 93 11.51 5.69 15.53
CA ALA A 93 12.41 5.14 14.51
C ALA A 93 12.26 3.61 14.33
N GLU A 94 11.95 2.89 15.41
CA GLU A 94 11.65 1.46 15.34
C GLU A 94 10.34 1.18 14.59
N GLU A 95 9.36 2.07 14.71
CA GLU A 95 8.05 1.93 14.07
C GLU A 95 8.14 2.06 12.55
N THR A 96 9.01 2.92 12.00
CA THR A 96 9.21 2.98 10.55
C THR A 96 9.72 1.64 9.98
N LEU A 97 10.60 0.96 10.71
CA LEU A 97 11.10 -0.37 10.35
C LEU A 97 9.99 -1.43 10.44
N GLN A 98 9.18 -1.43 11.51
CA GLN A 98 8.07 -2.38 11.64
C GLN A 98 7.04 -2.19 10.51
N LEU A 99 6.65 -0.95 10.20
CA LEU A 99 5.73 -0.64 9.12
C LEU A 99 6.28 -1.06 7.75
N GLN A 100 7.56 -0.81 7.49
CA GLN A 100 8.22 -1.28 6.28
C GLN A 100 8.12 -2.80 6.18
N GLY A 101 8.45 -3.53 7.25
CA GLY A 101 8.33 -4.99 7.31
C GLY A 101 6.92 -5.50 7.02
N LEU A 102 5.88 -4.83 7.52
CA LEU A 102 4.48 -5.17 7.23
C LEU A 102 4.13 -5.00 5.75
N ILE A 103 4.65 -3.94 5.10
CA ILE A 103 4.46 -3.73 3.66
C ILE A 103 5.13 -4.85 2.86
N HIS A 104 6.38 -5.21 3.19
CA HIS A 104 7.08 -6.31 2.52
C HIS A 104 6.37 -7.65 2.73
N LEU A 105 5.91 -7.93 3.95
CA LEU A 105 5.13 -9.13 4.27
C LEU A 105 3.90 -9.23 3.36
N ALA A 106 3.13 -8.15 3.21
CA ALA A 106 1.97 -8.14 2.33
C ALA A 106 2.35 -8.39 0.86
N LEU A 107 3.39 -7.71 0.37
CA LEU A 107 3.82 -7.80 -1.03
C LEU A 107 4.35 -9.20 -1.39
N GLU A 108 5.11 -9.83 -0.49
CA GLU A 108 5.68 -11.16 -0.69
C GLU A 108 4.58 -12.23 -0.73
N ASN A 109 3.65 -12.20 0.23
CA ASN A 109 2.58 -13.20 0.29
C ASN A 109 1.56 -13.02 -0.86
N LEU A 110 1.35 -11.81 -1.36
CA LEU A 110 0.43 -11.56 -2.49
C LEU A 110 1.09 -11.75 -3.87
N SER A 111 2.33 -12.24 -3.94
CA SER A 111 3.09 -12.34 -5.19
C SER A 111 2.40 -13.20 -6.27
N SER A 112 1.87 -14.36 -5.90
CA SER A 112 1.13 -15.26 -6.79
C SER A 112 -0.12 -14.60 -7.36
N LEU A 113 -0.86 -13.90 -6.51
CA LEU A 113 -2.03 -13.13 -6.87
C LEU A 113 -1.66 -12.01 -7.85
N PHE A 114 -0.59 -11.26 -7.62
CA PHE A 114 -0.14 -10.22 -8.56
C PHE A 114 0.19 -10.81 -9.93
N LEU A 115 0.90 -11.93 -10.00
CA LEU A 115 1.23 -12.60 -11.26
C LEU A 115 -0.02 -13.07 -12.04
N SER A 116 -1.10 -13.44 -11.34
CA SER A 116 -2.38 -13.78 -11.97
C SER A 116 -3.05 -12.60 -12.68
N LEU A 117 -2.69 -11.37 -12.30
CA LEU A 117 -3.34 -10.14 -12.77
C LEU A 117 -2.66 -9.48 -13.97
N VAL A 118 -1.53 -10.01 -14.43
CA VAL A 118 -0.74 -9.43 -15.52
C VAL A 118 -0.94 -10.22 -16.81
N GLU A 119 -0.84 -9.53 -17.95
CA GLU A 119 -0.79 -10.16 -19.27
C GLU A 119 0.66 -10.48 -19.59
N ASN A 120 1.09 -11.70 -19.28
CA ASN A 120 2.40 -12.23 -19.68
C ASN A 120 2.16 -13.39 -20.67
N ASP A 121 2.84 -13.33 -21.82
CA ASP A 121 2.86 -14.37 -22.86
C ASP A 121 3.91 -15.46 -22.58
N ASP A 122 4.84 -15.21 -21.65
CA ASP A 122 5.89 -16.15 -21.27
C ASP A 122 5.46 -17.07 -20.11
N ASP A 123 5.90 -18.34 -20.20
CA ASP A 123 5.59 -19.39 -19.22
C ASP A 123 6.30 -19.18 -17.85
N GLU A 124 7.35 -18.36 -17.79
CA GLU A 124 8.06 -18.01 -16.56
C GLU A 124 7.49 -16.73 -15.91
N LYS A 125 6.58 -16.91 -14.96
CA LYS A 125 5.95 -15.81 -14.22
C LYS A 125 6.77 -15.44 -12.98
N PHE A 126 7.58 -14.40 -13.08
CA PHE A 126 8.24 -13.75 -11.94
C PHE A 126 7.87 -12.27 -11.86
N LEU A 127 7.91 -11.69 -10.65
CA LEU A 127 7.64 -10.27 -10.44
C LEU A 127 8.83 -9.41 -10.88
N ASP A 128 8.93 -9.20 -12.18
CA ASP A 128 9.96 -8.37 -12.80
C ASP A 128 9.52 -6.89 -12.92
N HIS A 129 10.40 -6.05 -13.46
CA HIS A 129 10.13 -4.63 -13.62
C HIS A 129 8.90 -4.38 -14.51
N HIS A 130 8.73 -5.13 -15.60
CA HIS A 130 7.61 -4.97 -16.53
C HIS A 130 6.27 -5.31 -15.87
N THR A 131 6.24 -6.38 -15.07
CA THR A 131 5.07 -6.81 -14.31
C THR A 131 4.63 -5.74 -13.33
N TRP A 132 5.58 -5.10 -12.62
CA TRP A 132 5.27 -4.00 -11.71
C TRP A 132 4.75 -2.76 -12.43
N VAL A 133 5.29 -2.40 -13.60
CA VAL A 133 4.78 -1.28 -14.40
C VAL A 133 3.30 -1.48 -14.77
N GLN A 134 2.93 -2.66 -15.25
CA GLN A 134 1.53 -2.96 -15.58
C GLN A 134 0.59 -2.91 -14.36
N LEU A 135 1.06 -3.41 -13.21
CA LEU A 135 0.30 -3.38 -11.96
C LEU A 135 0.14 -1.95 -11.43
N ASP A 136 1.18 -1.14 -11.51
CA ASP A 136 1.20 0.25 -11.07
C ASP A 136 0.22 1.12 -11.91
N GLU A 137 0.11 0.86 -13.21
CA GLU A 137 -0.88 1.49 -14.09
C GLU A 137 -2.31 1.06 -13.77
N SER A 138 -2.50 -0.22 -13.45
CA SER A 138 -3.82 -0.80 -13.18
C SER A 138 -4.32 -0.51 -11.76
N ILE A 139 -3.40 -0.38 -10.80
CA ILE A 139 -3.67 -0.19 -9.36
C ILE A 139 -2.75 0.91 -8.80
N PRO A 140 -3.06 2.20 -9.04
CA PRO A 140 -2.21 3.30 -8.57
C PRO A 140 -1.95 3.32 -7.06
N SER A 141 -2.89 2.80 -6.25
CA SER A 141 -2.69 2.69 -4.80
C SER A 141 -1.65 1.63 -4.42
N LEU A 142 -1.44 0.59 -5.23
CA LEU A 142 -0.35 -0.39 -5.04
C LEU A 142 1.01 0.26 -5.31
N LYS A 143 1.11 1.10 -6.35
CA LYS A 143 2.32 1.90 -6.62
C LYS A 143 2.67 2.77 -5.41
N LYS A 144 1.69 3.50 -4.87
CA LYS A 144 1.88 4.33 -3.67
C LYS A 144 2.26 3.50 -2.45
N PHE A 145 1.61 2.37 -2.23
CA PHE A 145 1.90 1.44 -1.12
C PHE A 145 3.33 0.88 -1.19
N ARG A 146 3.79 0.45 -2.38
CA ARG A 146 5.18 0.05 -2.60
C ARG A 146 6.15 1.19 -2.32
N LYS A 147 5.87 2.38 -2.84
CA LYS A 147 6.73 3.55 -2.64
C LYS A 147 6.79 3.99 -1.19
N LEU A 148 5.75 3.74 -0.39
CA LEU A 148 5.77 3.99 1.06
C LEU A 148 6.84 3.14 1.77
N ALA A 149 7.06 1.88 1.38
CA ALA A 149 8.11 1.05 1.99
C ALA A 149 9.51 1.64 1.77
N GLU A 150 9.78 2.19 0.58
CA GLU A 150 11.02 2.92 0.31
C GLU A 150 11.05 4.21 1.14
N LEU A 151 9.95 4.97 1.17
CA LEU A 151 9.85 6.25 1.85
C LEU A 151 10.12 6.15 3.36
N LEU A 152 9.72 5.06 4.01
CA LEU A 152 9.96 4.79 5.44
C LEU A 152 11.44 4.65 5.81
N ASP A 153 12.32 4.35 4.85
CA ASP A 153 13.78 4.22 5.04
C ASP A 153 14.56 5.41 4.44
N MET A 154 13.89 6.34 3.77
CA MET A 154 14.55 7.47 3.13
C MET A 154 15.02 8.51 4.15
N SER A 155 16.24 9.03 3.95
CA SER A 155 16.70 10.23 4.66
C SER A 155 15.90 11.46 4.24
N LEU A 156 15.83 12.48 5.10
CA LEU A 156 15.15 13.75 4.79
C LEU A 156 15.65 14.39 3.48
N LYS A 157 16.96 14.32 3.19
CA LYS A 157 17.53 14.83 1.93
C LYS A 157 17.03 14.05 0.71
N SER A 158 16.97 12.72 0.84
CA SER A 158 16.47 11.85 -0.23
C SER A 158 14.99 12.13 -0.50
N ILE A 159 14.19 12.35 0.55
CA ILE A 159 12.77 12.70 0.43
C ILE A 159 12.61 14.02 -0.33
N THR A 160 13.40 15.04 0.03
CA THR A 160 13.38 16.33 -0.70
C THR A 160 13.70 16.13 -2.18
N ALA A 161 14.77 15.41 -2.50
CA ALA A 161 15.18 15.17 -3.89
C ALA A 161 14.12 14.40 -4.70
N ALA A 162 13.47 13.40 -4.09
CA ALA A 162 12.39 12.63 -4.74
C ALA A 162 11.09 13.42 -4.88
N TRP A 163 10.84 14.41 -4.00
CA TRP A 163 9.74 15.36 -4.19
C TRP A 163 10.04 16.34 -5.33
N GLU A 164 11.25 16.91 -5.34
CA GLU A 164 11.71 17.86 -6.36
C GLU A 164 11.74 17.25 -7.77
N SER A 165 12.12 15.99 -7.90
CA SER A 165 12.11 15.27 -9.17
C SER A 165 10.70 14.93 -9.68
N GLY A 166 9.66 15.12 -8.85
CA GLY A 166 8.29 14.71 -9.11
C GLY A 166 8.04 13.22 -8.91
N GLU A 167 9.04 12.44 -8.47
CA GLU A 167 8.91 10.99 -8.28
C GLU A 167 7.82 10.62 -7.27
N LEU A 168 7.78 11.28 -6.11
CA LEU A 168 6.76 11.04 -5.08
C LEU A 168 5.37 11.48 -5.55
N ALA A 169 5.27 12.62 -6.23
CA ALA A 169 4.03 13.08 -6.84
C ALA A 169 3.49 12.08 -7.88
N ASN A 170 4.36 11.54 -8.73
CA ASN A 170 4.03 10.51 -9.72
C ASN A 170 3.61 9.16 -9.10
N CYS A 171 3.90 8.94 -7.82
CA CYS A 171 3.40 7.81 -7.04
C CYS A 171 2.08 8.13 -6.31
N GLY A 172 1.54 9.34 -6.47
CA GLY A 172 0.26 9.76 -5.90
C GLY A 172 0.36 10.34 -4.48
N PHE A 173 1.56 10.71 -4.00
CA PHE A 173 1.70 11.44 -2.74
C PHE A 173 1.36 12.92 -2.93
N THR A 174 0.61 13.47 -1.98
CA THR A 174 0.24 14.89 -1.94
C THR A 174 1.20 15.68 -1.05
N SER A 175 1.31 17.00 -1.29
CA SER A 175 2.10 17.89 -0.43
C SER A 175 1.67 17.80 1.04
N SER A 176 0.37 17.66 1.31
CA SER A 176 -0.14 17.47 2.68
C SER A 176 0.34 16.18 3.34
N GLU A 177 0.26 15.05 2.64
CA GLU A 177 0.72 13.76 3.17
C GLU A 177 2.21 13.80 3.45
N MET A 178 3.01 14.35 2.52
CA MET A 178 4.46 14.42 2.69
C MET A 178 4.86 15.31 3.87
N ARG A 179 4.18 16.44 4.07
CA ARG A 179 4.46 17.28 5.24
C ARG A 179 4.12 16.58 6.55
N ASN A 180 3.01 15.87 6.61
CA ASN A 180 2.61 15.15 7.82
C ASN A 180 3.58 14.01 8.12
N PHE A 181 3.91 13.21 7.10
CA PHE A 181 4.90 12.14 7.19
C PHE A 181 6.27 12.62 7.70
N ILE A 182 6.79 13.72 7.14
CA ILE A 182 8.08 14.28 7.57
C ILE A 182 8.05 14.79 9.01
N LYS A 183 6.92 15.36 9.44
CA LYS A 183 6.75 15.80 10.83
C LYS A 183 6.70 14.62 11.80
N ALA A 184 6.11 13.51 11.37
CA ALA A 184 5.96 12.31 12.17
C ALA A 184 7.29 11.57 12.40
N ILE A 185 8.19 11.51 11.41
CA ILE A 185 9.43 10.72 11.52
C ILE A 185 10.64 11.56 11.97
N PHE A 186 10.73 12.83 11.53
CA PHE A 186 11.92 13.64 11.78
C PHE A 186 11.69 14.65 12.90
N ALA A 187 12.60 14.66 13.88
CA ALA A 187 12.62 15.65 14.96
C ALA A 187 12.75 17.10 14.43
N ASP A 188 12.31 18.08 15.23
CA ASP A 188 12.43 19.49 14.83
C ASP A 188 13.88 19.92 14.65
N SER A 189 14.20 20.35 13.44
CA SER A 189 15.54 20.79 13.05
C SER A 189 15.46 21.86 11.96
N PRO A 190 16.50 22.69 11.80
CA PRO A 190 16.57 23.65 10.69
C PRO A 190 16.39 22.98 9.32
N LEU A 191 17.00 21.80 9.13
CA LEU A 191 16.89 21.03 7.89
C LEU A 191 15.45 20.56 7.62
N ARG A 192 14.72 20.13 8.67
CA ARG A 192 13.29 19.78 8.55
C ARG A 192 12.45 20.97 8.13
N LYS A 193 12.69 22.15 8.73
CA LYS A 193 11.96 23.39 8.39
C LYS A 193 12.18 23.80 6.94
N GLU A 194 13.43 23.72 6.47
CA GLU A 194 13.78 23.97 5.08
C GLU A 194 13.07 23.01 4.13
N CYS A 195 13.18 21.70 4.37
CA CYS A 195 12.50 20.66 3.58
C CYS A 195 10.97 20.87 3.51
N LEU A 196 10.33 21.16 4.65
CA LEU A 196 8.90 21.45 4.69
C LEU A 196 8.53 22.71 3.90
N GLY A 197 9.39 23.73 3.92
CA GLY A 197 9.22 24.94 3.12
C GLY A 197 9.24 24.64 1.61
N TRP A 198 10.17 23.80 1.17
CA TRP A 198 10.26 23.37 -0.23
C TRP A 198 9.02 22.59 -0.70
N ILE A 199 8.53 21.64 0.10
CA ILE A 199 7.34 20.85 -0.24
C ILE A 199 6.07 21.71 -0.37
N VAL A 200 6.00 22.83 0.35
CA VAL A 200 4.90 23.81 0.21
C VAL A 200 5.05 24.64 -1.06
N ALA A 201 6.27 25.04 -1.41
CA ALA A 201 6.55 25.88 -2.57
C ALA A 201 6.31 25.14 -3.91
N THR A 202 6.40 23.82 -3.91
CA THR A 202 6.19 22.97 -5.09
C THR A 202 4.94 22.09 -4.90
N PRO A 203 3.72 22.65 -5.03
CA PRO A 203 2.50 21.87 -4.95
C PRO A 203 2.40 20.96 -6.18
N ALA A 204 2.39 19.66 -5.93
CA ALA A 204 2.01 18.63 -6.90
C ALA A 204 0.50 18.40 -6.87
#